data_AF-A0A377NIS2-F1
#
_entry.id   AF-A0A377NIS2-F1
#
_cell.length_a   1.000
_cell.length_b   1.000
_cell.length_c   1.000
_cell.angle_alpha   90.00
_cell.angle_beta   90.00
_cell.angle_gamma   90.00
#
_symmetry.space_group_name_H-M   'P 1'
#
loop_
_entity.id
_entity.type
_entity.pdbx_description
1 polymer ?
#
loop_
_entity_poly.entity_id
_entity_poly.type
_entity_poly.pdbx_seq_one_letter_code
_entity_poly.pdbx_strand_id
1 'polypeptide(L)' 'MVLDCSHPPREIPDKNHNDIHQALAIHEQLKPGKTYLTHISHKLDLWLQSNPLPENVFAARDGQTLSW' A
#
# COMPACT_ATOMS: atom_id res chain seq x y z
N MET A 1 10.36 4.22 -0.75
CA MET A 1 10.07 2.84 -1.20
C MET A 1 8.79 2.86 -2.04
N VAL A 2 8.74 2.13 -3.14
CA VAL A 2 7.49 1.89 -3.91
C VAL A 2 7.19 0.40 -3.77
N LEU A 3 5.99 0.04 -3.31
CA LEU A 3 5.65 -1.33 -2.89
C LEU A 3 4.30 -1.74 -3.47
N ASP A 4 4.20 -2.97 -3.96
CA ASP A 4 2.92 -3.58 -4.35
C ASP A 4 2.00 -3.73 -3.13
N CYS A 5 0.76 -3.28 -3.26
CA CYS A 5 -0.35 -3.58 -2.38
C CYS A 5 -1.64 -3.60 -3.19
N SER A 6 -2.13 -4.81 -3.46
CA SER A 6 -3.28 -5.01 -4.35
C SER A 6 -4.59 -5.17 -3.61
N HIS A 7 -4.54 -5.63 -2.36
CA HIS A 7 -5.73 -6.08 -1.65
C HIS A 7 -6.02 -5.27 -0.38
N PRO A 8 -7.31 -5.04 -0.05
CA PRO A 8 -7.71 -4.65 1.32
C PRO A 8 -7.35 -5.78 2.30
N PRO A 9 -7.53 -5.61 3.62
CA PRO A 9 -7.27 -6.67 4.59
C PRO A 9 -7.88 -8.01 4.18
N ARG A 10 -7.10 -9.09 4.29
CA ARG A 10 -7.57 -10.45 4.04
C ARG A 10 -7.22 -11.35 5.21
N GLU A 11 -8.12 -12.27 5.53
CA GLU A 11 -7.82 -13.34 6.50
C GLU A 11 -6.83 -14.36 5.92
N ILE A 12 -6.97 -14.64 4.61
CA ILE A 12 -6.07 -15.53 3.87
C ILE A 12 -5.29 -14.67 2.87
N PRO A 13 -3.97 -14.52 3.08
CA PRO A 13 -3.10 -13.78 2.17
C PRO A 13 -3.20 -14.32 0.74
N ASP A 14 -3.07 -13.40 -0.23
CA ASP A 14 -2.86 -13.81 -1.61
C ASP A 14 -1.43 -14.36 -1.79
N LYS A 15 -1.22 -15.20 -2.82
CA LYS A 15 0.09 -15.80 -3.08
C LYS A 15 1.04 -14.88 -3.84
N ASN A 16 0.50 -13.92 -4.58
CA ASN A 16 1.24 -13.13 -5.56
C ASN A 16 1.35 -11.66 -5.18
N HIS A 17 0.36 -11.13 -4.45
CA HIS A 17 0.29 -9.72 -4.11
C HIS A 17 0.03 -9.48 -2.63
N ASN A 18 0.60 -8.39 -2.10
CA ASN A 18 0.35 -8.02 -0.72
C ASN A 18 -1.09 -7.52 -0.53
N ASP A 19 -1.67 -7.85 0.61
CA ASP A 19 -2.70 -7.02 1.20
C ASP A 19 -2.10 -5.83 1.99
N ILE A 20 -2.98 -4.95 2.46
CA ILE A 20 -2.57 -3.76 3.20
C ILE A 20 -1.81 -4.09 4.49
N HIS A 21 -2.15 -5.17 5.19
CA HIS A 21 -1.47 -5.53 6.44
C HIS A 21 -0.05 -6.00 6.17
N GLN A 22 0.14 -6.82 5.13
CA GLN A 22 1.47 -7.26 4.71
C GLN A 22 2.32 -6.08 4.25
N ALA A 23 1.76 -5.17 3.44
CA ALA A 23 2.46 -4.00 2.96
C ALA A 23 2.90 -3.07 4.10
N LEU A 24 2.04 -2.86 5.10
CA LEU A 24 2.36 -2.06 6.28
C LEU A 24 3.39 -2.74 7.19
N ALA A 25 3.32 -4.06 7.34
CA ALA A 25 4.33 -4.81 8.09
C ALA A 25 5.72 -4.68 7.47
N ILE A 26 5.82 -4.73 6.12
CA ILE A 26 7.07 -4.49 5.39
C ILE A 26 7.58 -3.06 5.63
N HIS A 27 6.70 -2.05 5.57
CA HIS A 27 7.06 -0.67 5.87
C HIS A 27 7.63 -0.54 7.31
N GLU A 28 6.95 -1.11 8.30
CA GLU A 28 7.39 -1.02 9.70
C GLU A 28 8.73 -1.73 9.94
N GLN A 29 8.96 -2.86 9.27
CA GLN A 29 10.21 -3.60 9.39
C GLN A 29 11.40 -2.87 8.75
N LEU A 30 11.20 -2.26 7.58
CA LEU A 30 12.27 -1.61 6.81
C LEU A 30 12.46 -0.12 7.13
N LYS A 31 11.46 0.51 7.75
CA LYS A 31 11.44 1.92 8.16
C LYS A 31 11.89 2.92 7.08
N PRO A 32 11.35 2.85 5.85
CA PRO A 32 11.68 3.85 4.84
C PRO A 32 11.07 5.21 5.21
N GLY A 33 11.72 6.31 4.83
CA GLY A 33 11.19 7.64 5.10
C GLY A 33 9.83 7.92 4.44
N LYS A 34 9.53 7.32 3.28
CA LYS A 34 8.20 7.32 2.63
C LYS A 34 7.96 6.00 1.91
N THR A 35 6.74 5.48 1.98
CA THR A 35 6.26 4.33 1.18
C THR A 35 5.11 4.76 0.28
N TYR A 36 5.20 4.39 -1.00
CA TYR A 36 4.11 4.56 -1.97
C TYR A 36 3.58 3.17 -2.36
N LEU A 37 2.30 2.91 -2.05
CA LEU A 37 1.59 1.70 -2.40
C LEU A 37 1.10 1.78 -3.85
N THR A 38 1.40 0.78 -4.66
CA THR A 38 1.00 0.70 -6.07
C THR A 38 0.29 -0.61 -6.37
N HIS A 39 -0.16 -0.80 -7.62
CA HIS A 39 -0.92 -1.96 -8.08
C HIS A 39 -2.26 -2.12 -7.33
N ILE A 40 -2.89 -0.99 -7.01
CA ILE A 40 -4.11 -0.91 -6.20
C ILE A 40 -5.31 -1.44 -7.00
N SER A 41 -5.97 -2.49 -6.50
CA SER A 41 -7.23 -2.97 -7.09
C SER A 41 -8.41 -2.06 -6.73
N HIS A 42 -9.50 -2.10 -7.52
CA HIS A 42 -10.74 -1.38 -7.20
C HIS A 42 -11.28 -1.68 -5.80
N LYS A 43 -11.05 -2.89 -5.26
CA LYS A 43 -11.48 -3.25 -3.90
C LYS A 43 -10.66 -2.54 -2.84
N LEU A 44 -9.34 -2.44 -3.04
CA LEU A 44 -8.48 -1.71 -2.12
C LEU A 44 -8.74 -0.21 -2.22
N ASP A 45 -8.93 0.33 -3.42
CA ASP A 45 -9.28 1.73 -3.63
C ASP A 45 -10.56 2.13 -2.87
N LEU A 46 -11.63 1.33 -2.98
CA LEU A 46 -12.85 1.51 -2.19
C LEU A 46 -12.61 1.45 -0.67
N TRP A 47 -11.78 0.50 -0.23
CA TRP A 47 -11.46 0.35 1.20
C TRP A 47 -10.72 1.57 1.75
N LEU A 48 -9.79 2.16 0.98
CA LEU A 48 -9.00 3.33 1.37
C LEU A 48 -9.85 4.60 1.56
N GLN A 49 -11.06 4.67 1.00
CA GLN A 49 -11.95 5.82 1.18
C GLN A 49 -12.38 6.01 2.66
N SER A 50 -12.45 4.93 3.42
CA SER A 50 -12.88 4.94 4.83
C SER A 50 -11.76 4.55 5.80
N ASN A 51 -10.59 4.19 5.28
CA ASN A 51 -9.48 3.65 6.08
C ASN A 51 -8.18 4.41 5.71
N PRO A 52 -7.85 5.49 6.43
CA PRO A 52 -6.68 6.28 6.14
C PRO A 52 -5.39 5.49 6.39
N LEU A 53 -4.38 5.76 5.57
CA LEU A 53 -3.05 5.16 5.70
C LEU A 53 -2.26 5.83 6.85
N PRO A 54 -1.31 5.11 7.47
CA PRO A 54 -0.40 5.69 8.44
C PRO A 54 0.43 6.85 7.86
N GLU A 55 1.02 7.64 8.76
CA GLU A 55 1.95 8.70 8.37
C GLU A 55 3.08 8.13 7.49
N ASN A 56 3.47 8.87 6.45
CA ASN A 56 4.50 8.49 5.48
C ASN A 56 4.18 7.28 4.58
N VAL A 57 2.96 6.76 4.59
CA VAL A 57 2.46 5.77 3.62
C VAL A 57 1.41 6.41 2.73
N PHE A 58 1.56 6.30 1.42
CA PHE A 58 0.70 6.97 0.43
C PHE A 58 0.18 5.97 -0.60
N ALA A 59 -1.08 6.09 -1.00
CA ALA A 59 -1.57 5.45 -2.21
C ALA A 59 -1.01 6.20 -3.43
N ALA A 60 -0.27 5.50 -4.29
CA ALA A 60 0.24 6.07 -5.52
C ALA A 60 -0.89 6.30 -6.52
N ARG A 61 -0.70 7.27 -7.43
CA ARG A 61 -1.64 7.58 -8.51
C ARG A 61 -0.94 7.65 -9.85
N ASP A 62 -1.70 7.41 -10.92
CA ASP A 62 -1.21 7.53 -12.28
C ASP A 62 -0.63 8.92 -12.54
N GLY A 63 0.53 8.97 -13.21
CA GLY A 63 1.24 10.21 -13.50
C GLY A 63 1.97 10.85 -12.31
N GLN A 64 1.96 10.23 -11.11
CA GLN A 64 2.71 10.74 -9.98
C GLN A 64 4.22 10.68 -10.23
N THR A 65 4.87 11.84 -10.16
CA THR A 65 6.33 11.95 -10.20
C THR A 65 6.87 12.08 -8.78
N LEU A 66 7.93 11.31 -8.48
CA LEU A 66 8.66 11.41 -7.22
C LEU A 66 9.99 12.12 -7.50
N SER A 67 10.24 13.21 -6.79
CA SER A 67 11.55 13.85 -6.71
C SER A 67 12.24 13.39 -5.44
N TRP A 68 13.52 13.03 -5.57
CA TRP A 68 14.37 12.55 -4.48
C TRP A 68 15.24 13.68 -3.94
#